data_AF-A0A352HSX0-F1
#
_entry.id   AF-A0A352HSX0-F1
#
_cell.length_a   1.000
_cell.length_b   1.000
_cell.length_c   1.000
_cell.angle_alpha   90.00
_cell.angle_beta   90.00
_cell.angle_gamma   90.00
#
_symmetry.space_group_name_H-M   'P 1'
#
loop_
_entity.id
_entity.type
_entity.pdbx_description
1 polymer ?
#
loop_
_entity_poly.entity_id
_entity_poly.type
_entity_poly.pdbx_seq_one_letter_code
_entity_poly.pdbx_strand_id
1 'polypeptide(L)'
;MGTNTQPATGKIGVFDSGYGGLTILAKIRRALPQYDYIYLGDNARAPYGSRSFDVVYDYTLQAVRHLFGLGCRLVILACNTASAKALRSIQQNDLAGIDPTRRVLGVIRPTVECLGGITRTRHIGVLGTPGTVNSHSYRIETAKLFPDIHVTELACPMWVPLIENNEADGDGADWFVRKYLDQVTAADPEIDTLVLGCTHYPLILPKIRKYLPSGISVVAQGELVADSLADYLRRHPEMERTLTHGGTTEYLSSENPEKFNPLASLFMSEPVDASWVLK
;
A
#
# COMPACT_ATOMS: atom_id res chain seq x y z
N MET A 1 -37.34 -27.55 1.82
CA MET A 1 -35.99 -27.77 2.37
C MET A 1 -35.11 -26.69 1.79
N GLY A 2 -34.88 -25.60 2.53
CA GLY A 2 -34.01 -24.52 2.06
C GLY A 2 -32.58 -25.03 2.04
N THR A 3 -31.94 -25.01 0.87
CA THR A 3 -30.51 -25.27 0.74
C THR A 3 -29.78 -24.19 1.54
N ASN A 4 -29.33 -24.54 2.73
CA ASN A 4 -28.46 -23.72 3.56
C ASN A 4 -27.07 -23.74 2.90
N THR A 5 -26.92 -23.05 1.77
CA THR A 5 -25.62 -22.83 1.16
C THR A 5 -24.85 -21.92 2.09
N GLN A 6 -23.88 -22.49 2.82
CA GLN A 6 -22.92 -21.67 3.55
C GLN A 6 -22.34 -20.63 2.58
N PRO A 7 -22.23 -19.36 3.01
CA PRO A 7 -21.62 -18.33 2.17
C PRO A 7 -20.22 -18.80 1.77
N ALA A 8 -19.88 -18.63 0.48
CA ALA A 8 -18.56 -18.97 -0.01
C ALA A 8 -17.50 -18.21 0.81
N THR A 9 -16.62 -18.95 1.47
CA THR A 9 -15.51 -18.39 2.24
C THR A 9 -14.27 -18.25 1.38
N GLY A 10 -13.35 -17.36 1.75
CA GLY A 10 -12.09 -17.20 1.04
C GLY A 10 -11.09 -16.30 1.74
N LYS A 11 -9.90 -16.19 1.14
CA LYS A 11 -8.74 -15.50 1.73
C LYS A 11 -8.82 -13.97 1.60
N ILE A 12 -7.95 -13.27 2.33
CA ILE A 12 -7.66 -11.86 2.08
C ILE A 12 -6.57 -11.75 1.01
N GLY A 13 -6.90 -11.16 -0.13
CA GLY A 13 -5.91 -10.82 -1.16
C GLY A 13 -5.17 -9.54 -0.79
N VAL A 14 -3.85 -9.51 -0.99
CA VAL A 14 -3.01 -8.31 -0.83
C VAL A 14 -2.26 -8.10 -2.13
N PHE A 15 -2.51 -6.97 -2.79
CA PHE A 15 -1.94 -6.65 -4.08
C PHE A 15 -0.94 -5.49 -3.99
N ASP A 16 0.21 -5.65 -4.64
CA ASP A 16 1.18 -4.58 -4.86
C ASP A 16 1.81 -4.66 -6.25
N SER A 17 2.38 -3.55 -6.70
CA SER A 17 3.09 -3.51 -7.99
C SER A 17 4.41 -4.29 -7.98
N GLY A 18 4.94 -4.68 -6.82
CA GLY A 18 6.21 -5.38 -6.72
C GLY A 18 6.48 -5.92 -5.32
N TYR A 19 7.63 -5.56 -4.73
CA TYR A 19 8.08 -6.07 -3.43
C TYR A 19 7.56 -5.26 -2.24
N GLY A 20 7.41 -3.93 -2.39
CA GLY A 20 7.11 -3.04 -1.28
C GLY A 20 5.86 -3.44 -0.48
N GLY A 21 4.83 -3.98 -1.14
CA GLY A 21 3.60 -4.43 -0.48
C GLY A 21 3.79 -5.48 0.60
N LEU A 22 4.89 -6.24 0.56
CA LEU A 22 5.26 -7.20 1.59
C LEU A 22 5.45 -6.52 2.96
N THR A 23 5.89 -5.27 3.01
CA THR A 23 6.00 -4.50 4.26
C THR A 23 4.64 -4.26 4.91
N ILE A 24 3.60 -4.06 4.11
CA ILE A 24 2.21 -3.89 4.58
C ILE A 24 1.65 -5.25 5.00
N LEU A 25 1.85 -6.28 4.17
CA LEU A 25 1.41 -7.65 4.48
C LEU A 25 2.01 -8.15 5.80
N ALA A 26 3.29 -7.92 6.04
CA ALA A 26 3.97 -8.34 7.28
C ALA A 26 3.30 -7.73 8.52
N LYS A 27 2.93 -6.44 8.46
CA LYS A 27 2.23 -5.76 9.56
C LYS A 27 0.79 -6.27 9.72
N ILE A 28 0.08 -6.49 8.63
CA ILE A 28 -1.26 -7.10 8.64
C ILE A 28 -1.22 -8.49 9.29
N ARG A 29 -0.33 -9.38 8.84
CA ARG A 29 -0.19 -10.73 9.38
C ARG A 29 0.18 -10.75 10.85
N ARG A 30 0.99 -9.79 11.31
CA ARG A 30 1.33 -9.66 12.73
C ARG A 30 0.11 -9.27 13.58
N ALA A 31 -0.72 -8.34 13.10
CA ALA A 31 -1.91 -7.87 13.82
C ALA A 31 -3.08 -8.85 13.73
N LEU A 32 -3.19 -9.54 12.60
CA LEU A 32 -4.32 -10.41 12.25
C LEU A 32 -3.82 -11.80 11.78
N PRO A 33 -3.09 -12.54 12.65
CA PRO A 33 -2.44 -13.81 12.27
C PRO A 33 -3.43 -14.94 12.01
N GLN A 34 -4.70 -14.80 12.41
CA GLN A 34 -5.70 -15.84 12.28
C GLN A 34 -6.17 -16.05 10.84
N TYR A 35 -6.09 -15.04 9.95
CA TYR A 35 -6.64 -15.14 8.61
C TYR A 35 -5.66 -15.74 7.60
N ASP A 36 -6.22 -16.29 6.52
CA ASP A 36 -5.43 -16.70 5.36
C ASP A 36 -5.24 -15.56 4.37
N TYR A 37 -4.04 -15.47 3.81
CA TYR A 37 -3.65 -14.42 2.87
C TYR A 37 -3.19 -14.98 1.52
N ILE A 38 -3.44 -14.21 0.45
CA ILE A 38 -2.75 -14.36 -0.84
C ILE A 38 -2.08 -13.03 -1.14
N TYR A 39 -0.75 -13.02 -1.26
CA TYR A 39 -0.01 -11.89 -1.80
C TYR A 39 0.12 -12.03 -3.32
N LEU A 40 -0.10 -10.94 -4.05
CA LEU A 40 0.17 -10.86 -5.48
C LEU A 40 1.04 -9.62 -5.77
N GLY A 41 2.29 -9.87 -6.17
CA GLY A 41 3.21 -8.85 -6.66
C GLY A 41 3.23 -8.79 -8.19
N ASP A 42 2.97 -7.62 -8.78
CA ASP A 42 3.03 -7.43 -10.24
C ASP A 42 4.41 -7.04 -10.78
N ASN A 43 5.43 -7.76 -10.33
CA ASN A 43 6.83 -7.44 -10.56
C ASN A 43 7.22 -7.30 -12.04
N ALA A 44 6.63 -8.09 -12.95
CA ALA A 44 6.97 -8.04 -14.38
C ALA A 44 6.56 -6.72 -15.05
N ARG A 45 5.61 -5.98 -14.47
CA ARG A 45 5.10 -4.70 -15.00
C ARG A 45 5.48 -3.51 -14.11
N ALA A 46 6.26 -3.75 -13.07
CA ALA A 46 6.83 -2.71 -12.22
C ALA A 46 7.77 -1.78 -13.03
N PRO A 47 8.02 -0.54 -12.56
CA PRO A 47 7.31 0.15 -11.49
C PRO A 47 6.02 0.82 -11.98
N TYR A 48 5.00 0.89 -11.12
CA TYR A 48 3.75 1.62 -11.43
C TYR A 48 3.88 3.13 -11.29
N GLY A 49 4.82 3.60 -10.46
CA GLY A 49 4.94 5.00 -10.06
C GLY A 49 5.09 6.00 -11.22
N SER A 50 5.64 5.58 -12.35
CA SER A 50 5.84 6.41 -13.55
C SER A 50 4.80 6.18 -14.66
N ARG A 51 3.87 5.24 -14.48
CA ARG A 51 2.89 4.86 -15.50
C ARG A 51 1.69 5.81 -15.53
N SER A 52 0.98 5.86 -16.66
CA SER A 52 -0.25 6.63 -16.81
C SER A 52 -1.38 6.08 -15.92
N PHE A 53 -2.46 6.86 -15.78
CA PHE A 53 -3.62 6.44 -15.01
C PHE A 53 -4.25 5.16 -15.56
N ASP A 54 -4.55 5.14 -16.87
CA ASP A 54 -5.24 4.04 -17.53
C ASP A 54 -4.47 2.72 -17.41
N VAL A 55 -3.14 2.77 -17.61
CA VAL A 55 -2.27 1.59 -17.47
C VAL A 55 -2.29 1.05 -16.04
N VAL A 56 -2.20 1.92 -15.03
CA VAL A 56 -2.25 1.50 -13.62
C VAL A 56 -3.62 0.93 -13.28
N TYR A 57 -4.70 1.54 -13.78
CA TYR A 57 -6.06 1.04 -13.60
C TYR A 57 -6.22 -0.36 -14.20
N ASP A 58 -5.84 -0.56 -15.46
CA ASP A 58 -5.98 -1.84 -16.16
C ASP A 58 -5.20 -2.96 -15.46
N TYR A 59 -3.94 -2.71 -15.11
CA TYR A 59 -3.12 -3.73 -14.44
C TYR A 59 -3.66 -4.06 -13.04
N THR A 60 -4.09 -3.04 -12.29
CA THR A 60 -4.68 -3.25 -10.96
C THR A 60 -6.00 -4.03 -11.06
N LEU A 61 -6.85 -3.72 -12.03
CA LEU A 61 -8.12 -4.42 -12.25
C LEU A 61 -7.90 -5.89 -12.64
N GLN A 62 -6.91 -6.17 -13.49
CA GLN A 62 -6.52 -7.55 -13.82
C GLN A 62 -6.09 -8.33 -12.58
N ALA A 63 -5.26 -7.72 -11.71
CA ALA A 63 -4.82 -8.34 -10.48
C ALA A 63 -5.95 -8.57 -9.48
N VAL A 64 -6.86 -7.59 -9.32
CA VAL A 64 -8.07 -7.72 -8.50
C VAL A 64 -8.93 -8.87 -9.01
N ARG A 65 -9.21 -8.93 -10.31
CA ARG A 65 -9.97 -10.04 -10.93
C ARG A 65 -9.29 -11.38 -10.74
N HIS A 66 -7.97 -11.43 -10.80
CA HIS A 66 -7.21 -12.66 -10.57
C HIS A 66 -7.35 -13.16 -9.12
N LEU A 67 -7.11 -12.29 -8.12
CA LEU A 67 -7.28 -12.62 -6.70
C LEU A 67 -8.72 -13.06 -6.39
N PHE A 68 -9.68 -12.38 -6.99
CA PHE A 68 -11.08 -12.76 -6.97
C PHE A 68 -11.34 -14.12 -7.62
N GLY A 69 -10.70 -14.46 -8.73
CA GLY A 69 -10.76 -15.78 -9.33
C GLY A 69 -10.20 -16.89 -8.44
N LEU A 70 -9.24 -16.55 -7.58
CA LEU A 70 -8.68 -17.44 -6.54
C LEU A 70 -9.53 -17.50 -5.26
N GLY A 71 -10.72 -16.88 -5.27
CA GLY A 71 -11.67 -16.95 -4.16
C GLY A 71 -11.51 -15.86 -3.09
N CYS A 72 -10.59 -14.89 -3.25
CA CYS A 72 -10.48 -13.79 -2.29
C CYS A 72 -11.81 -13.04 -2.15
N ARG A 73 -12.24 -12.80 -0.91
CA ARG A 73 -13.47 -12.05 -0.59
C ARG A 73 -13.20 -10.56 -0.41
N LEU A 74 -12.00 -10.26 0.06
CA LEU A 74 -11.49 -8.93 0.32
C LEU A 74 -10.12 -8.80 -0.33
N VAL A 75 -9.88 -7.71 -1.06
CA VAL A 75 -8.56 -7.37 -1.63
C VAL A 75 -8.07 -6.05 -1.06
N ILE A 76 -6.83 -6.01 -0.59
CA ILE A 76 -6.14 -4.82 -0.10
C ILE A 76 -5.12 -4.38 -1.16
N LEU A 77 -5.30 -3.18 -1.71
CA LEU A 77 -4.31 -2.55 -2.59
C LEU A 77 -3.20 -1.93 -1.74
N ALA A 78 -2.17 -2.71 -1.41
CA ALA A 78 -1.02 -2.26 -0.63
C ALA A 78 -0.21 -1.17 -1.37
N CYS A 79 -0.13 -1.24 -2.70
CA CYS A 79 0.55 -0.23 -3.50
C CYS A 79 -0.16 1.13 -3.41
N ASN A 80 0.53 2.16 -2.93
CA ASN A 80 0.01 3.53 -2.89
C ASN A 80 -0.38 4.05 -4.27
N THR A 81 0.42 3.75 -5.31
CA THR A 81 0.13 4.19 -6.67
C THR A 81 -1.16 3.53 -7.20
N ALA A 82 -1.36 2.24 -6.93
CA ALA A 82 -2.59 1.53 -7.30
C ALA A 82 -3.80 2.02 -6.49
N SER A 83 -3.64 2.22 -5.18
CA SER A 83 -4.66 2.83 -4.31
C SER A 83 -5.09 4.22 -4.79
N ALA A 84 -4.11 5.05 -5.17
CA ALA A 84 -4.32 6.42 -5.63
C ALA A 84 -5.05 6.48 -6.98
N LYS A 85 -4.66 5.64 -7.94
CA LYS A 85 -5.14 5.74 -9.31
C LYS A 85 -6.33 4.81 -9.60
N ALA A 86 -6.35 3.61 -9.07
CA ALA A 86 -7.31 2.59 -9.51
C ALA A 86 -8.47 2.37 -8.54
N LEU A 87 -8.26 2.51 -7.22
CA LEU A 87 -9.21 2.05 -6.19
C LEU A 87 -10.63 2.58 -6.39
N ARG A 88 -10.78 3.89 -6.54
CA ARG A 88 -12.10 4.53 -6.64
C ARG A 88 -12.83 4.08 -7.90
N SER A 89 -12.14 4.03 -9.04
CA SER A 89 -12.70 3.55 -10.31
C SER A 89 -13.16 2.10 -10.19
N ILE A 90 -12.33 1.22 -9.62
CA ILE A 90 -12.69 -0.19 -9.40
C ILE A 90 -13.92 -0.31 -8.50
N GLN A 91 -13.97 0.44 -7.41
CA GLN A 91 -15.10 0.41 -6.48
C GLN A 91 -16.41 0.90 -7.12
N GLN A 92 -16.35 1.93 -7.95
CA GLN A 92 -17.55 2.56 -8.52
C GLN A 92 -18.03 1.89 -9.80
N ASN A 93 -17.11 1.45 -10.66
CA ASN A 93 -17.43 1.01 -12.02
C ASN A 93 -17.43 -0.51 -12.17
N ASP A 94 -16.58 -1.23 -11.41
CA ASP A 94 -16.30 -2.65 -11.66
C ASP A 94 -16.92 -3.58 -10.62
N LEU A 95 -16.85 -3.25 -9.33
CA LEU A 95 -17.20 -4.20 -8.26
C LEU A 95 -18.63 -4.72 -8.34
N ALA A 96 -19.60 -3.85 -8.65
CA ALA A 96 -21.00 -4.27 -8.77
C ALA A 96 -21.20 -5.28 -9.91
N GLY A 97 -20.44 -5.15 -11.01
CA GLY A 97 -20.49 -6.07 -12.14
C GLY A 97 -19.67 -7.35 -11.95
N ILE A 98 -18.65 -7.32 -11.07
CA ILE A 98 -17.82 -8.48 -10.75
C ILE A 98 -18.50 -9.35 -9.68
N ASP A 99 -18.71 -8.80 -8.48
CA ASP A 99 -19.39 -9.45 -7.36
C ASP A 99 -19.68 -8.37 -6.28
N PRO A 100 -20.96 -7.96 -6.08
CA PRO A 100 -21.32 -6.90 -5.14
C PRO A 100 -21.08 -7.27 -3.67
N THR A 101 -20.79 -8.54 -3.37
CA THR A 101 -20.47 -9.01 -2.02
C THR A 101 -18.98 -8.92 -1.69
N ARG A 102 -18.12 -8.70 -2.70
CA ARG A 102 -16.67 -8.54 -2.51
C ARG A 102 -16.28 -7.09 -2.28
N ARG A 103 -15.10 -6.89 -1.71
CA ARG A 103 -14.59 -5.56 -1.38
C ARG A 103 -13.14 -5.40 -1.82
N VAL A 104 -12.80 -4.18 -2.21
CA VAL A 104 -11.42 -3.75 -2.45
C VAL A 104 -11.18 -2.53 -1.58
N LEU A 105 -10.14 -2.56 -0.76
CA LEU A 105 -9.71 -1.48 0.11
C LEU A 105 -8.31 -1.02 -0.30
N GLY A 106 -7.90 0.17 0.13
CA GLY A 106 -6.57 0.69 -0.12
C GLY A 106 -5.95 1.33 1.11
N VAL A 107 -4.69 1.74 0.98
CA VAL A 107 -3.86 2.17 2.12
C VAL A 107 -3.91 3.67 2.42
N ILE A 108 -4.38 4.49 1.48
CA ILE A 108 -4.38 5.95 1.62
C ILE A 108 -5.37 6.39 2.70
N ARG A 109 -6.61 5.92 2.65
CA ARG A 109 -7.65 6.36 3.60
C ARG A 109 -7.33 6.00 5.06
N PRO A 110 -6.89 4.77 5.39
CA PRO A 110 -6.38 4.45 6.74
C PRO A 110 -5.26 5.39 7.20
N THR A 111 -4.37 5.79 6.28
CA THR A 111 -3.27 6.70 6.59
C THR A 111 -3.80 8.11 6.87
N VAL A 112 -4.79 8.57 6.12
CA VAL A 112 -5.35 9.92 6.29
C VAL A 112 -6.13 10.03 7.60
N GLU A 113 -6.90 9.01 7.98
CA GLU A 113 -7.76 9.01 9.16
C GLU A 113 -6.99 9.29 10.47
N CYS A 114 -5.71 8.93 10.56
CA CYS A 114 -4.89 9.19 11.75
C CYS A 114 -4.25 10.59 11.78
N LEU A 115 -4.16 11.30 10.64
CA LEU A 115 -3.37 12.53 10.54
C LEU A 115 -3.87 13.64 11.47
N GLY A 116 -5.19 13.75 11.63
CA GLY A 116 -5.78 14.79 12.48
C GLY A 116 -5.37 14.72 13.94
N GLY A 117 -4.97 13.55 14.45
CA GLY A 117 -4.44 13.37 15.81
C GLY A 117 -2.91 13.46 15.92
N ILE A 118 -2.20 13.55 14.78
CA ILE A 118 -0.73 13.55 14.72
C ILE A 118 -0.20 14.97 14.51
N THR A 119 -0.70 15.67 13.48
CA THR A 119 -0.25 17.03 13.19
C THR A 119 -0.80 18.04 14.19
N ARG A 120 0.07 18.94 14.65
CA ARG A 120 -0.23 20.06 15.55
C ARG A 120 -0.34 21.37 14.77
N THR A 121 0.53 21.57 13.78
CA THR A 121 0.51 22.75 12.91
C THR A 121 -0.59 22.70 11.87
N ARG A 122 -1.19 21.53 11.64
CA ARG A 122 -2.12 21.26 10.53
C ARG A 122 -1.45 21.30 9.16
N HIS A 123 -0.12 21.24 9.10
CA HIS A 123 0.64 21.17 7.85
C HIS A 123 1.35 19.82 7.76
N ILE A 124 1.09 19.12 6.66
CA ILE A 124 1.67 17.80 6.42
C ILE A 124 2.39 17.76 5.08
N GLY A 125 3.52 17.05 5.06
CA GLY A 125 4.21 16.65 3.83
C GLY A 125 3.83 15.22 3.45
N VAL A 126 3.62 14.95 2.17
CA VAL A 126 3.41 13.59 1.65
C VAL A 126 4.48 13.31 0.60
N LEU A 127 5.33 12.31 0.88
CA LEU A 127 6.34 11.86 -0.06
C LEU A 127 5.85 10.60 -0.75
N GLY A 128 5.80 10.60 -2.09
CA GLY A 128 5.30 9.46 -2.84
C GLY A 128 5.96 9.30 -4.21
N THR A 129 5.51 8.29 -4.95
CA THR A 129 5.87 8.17 -6.37
C THR A 129 5.24 9.33 -7.16
N PRO A 130 5.75 9.66 -8.36
CA PRO A 130 5.10 10.63 -9.24
C PRO A 130 3.61 10.31 -9.46
N GLY A 131 3.28 9.02 -9.61
CA GLY A 131 1.92 8.56 -9.78
C GLY A 131 1.03 8.81 -8.56
N THR A 132 1.53 8.57 -7.35
CA THR A 132 0.78 8.90 -6.12
C THR A 132 0.55 10.40 -6.02
N VAL A 133 1.60 11.20 -6.18
CA VAL A 133 1.55 12.67 -6.00
C VAL A 133 0.66 13.34 -7.05
N ASN A 134 0.79 12.96 -8.32
CA ASN A 134 -0.02 13.54 -9.40
C ASN A 134 -1.49 13.13 -9.34
N SER A 135 -1.86 12.12 -8.55
CA SER A 135 -3.26 11.77 -8.32
C SER A 135 -3.97 12.73 -7.37
N HIS A 136 -3.21 13.46 -6.54
CA HIS A 136 -3.70 14.26 -5.43
C HIS A 136 -4.59 13.50 -4.44
N SER A 137 -4.50 12.17 -4.40
CA SER A 137 -5.39 11.34 -3.57
C SER A 137 -5.24 11.65 -2.08
N TYR A 138 -4.01 11.89 -1.61
CA TYR A 138 -3.81 12.30 -0.21
C TYR A 138 -4.45 13.66 0.05
N ARG A 139 -4.19 14.66 -0.80
CA ARG A 139 -4.85 15.98 -0.68
C ARG A 139 -6.37 15.87 -0.68
N ILE A 140 -6.95 15.11 -1.60
CA ILE A 140 -8.41 14.95 -1.75
C ILE A 140 -9.01 14.23 -0.55
N GLU A 141 -8.42 13.11 -0.11
CA GLU A 141 -8.95 12.35 1.03
C GLU A 141 -8.76 13.11 2.35
N THR A 142 -7.63 13.82 2.54
CA THR A 142 -7.41 14.67 3.72
C THR A 142 -8.42 15.81 3.78
N ALA A 143 -8.66 16.53 2.68
CA ALA A 143 -9.61 17.64 2.66
C ALA A 143 -11.05 17.22 2.99
N LYS A 144 -11.44 15.96 2.73
CA LYS A 144 -12.77 15.43 3.09
C LYS A 144 -12.93 15.21 4.60
N LEU A 145 -11.87 14.80 5.28
CA LEU A 145 -11.91 14.46 6.71
C LEU A 145 -11.47 15.62 7.60
N PHE A 146 -10.51 16.41 7.11
CA PHE A 146 -9.88 17.51 7.82
C PHE A 146 -9.70 18.71 6.87
N PRO A 147 -10.75 19.51 6.66
CA PRO A 147 -10.72 20.65 5.72
C PRO A 147 -9.67 21.72 6.04
N ASP A 148 -9.18 21.74 7.28
CA ASP A 148 -8.19 22.67 7.81
C ASP A 148 -6.74 22.15 7.78
N ILE A 149 -6.49 20.91 7.34
CA ILE A 149 -5.12 20.40 7.12
C ILE A 149 -4.62 20.82 5.74
N HIS A 150 -3.46 21.48 5.71
CA HIS A 150 -2.70 21.76 4.50
C HIS A 150 -1.82 20.58 4.10
N VAL A 151 -1.87 20.19 2.82
CA VAL A 151 -1.13 19.03 2.28
C VAL A 151 -0.17 19.44 1.18
N THR A 152 1.12 19.29 1.48
CA THR A 152 2.24 19.49 0.55
C THR A 152 2.72 18.14 0.01
N GLU A 153 2.46 17.86 -1.27
CA GLU A 153 2.82 16.59 -1.90
C GLU A 153 4.10 16.74 -2.73
N LEU A 154 5.08 15.86 -2.53
CA LEU A 154 6.34 15.84 -3.28
C LEU A 154 6.67 14.45 -3.82
N ALA A 155 6.99 14.38 -5.11
CA ALA A 155 7.38 13.14 -5.76
C ALA A 155 8.87 12.83 -5.53
N CYS A 156 9.17 11.60 -5.09
CA CYS A 156 10.52 11.09 -4.84
C CYS A 156 10.86 9.94 -5.81
N PRO A 157 11.02 10.19 -7.12
CA PRO A 157 11.14 9.13 -8.14
C PRO A 157 12.35 8.22 -7.96
N MET A 158 13.42 8.70 -7.31
CA MET A 158 14.68 7.94 -7.17
C MET A 158 14.73 7.04 -5.94
N TRP A 159 13.85 7.21 -4.95
CA TRP A 159 13.90 6.39 -3.73
C TRP A 159 13.59 4.91 -3.98
N VAL A 160 12.62 4.59 -4.84
CA VAL A 160 12.31 3.18 -5.17
C VAL A 160 13.47 2.51 -5.92
N PRO A 161 14.01 3.08 -7.02
CA PRO A 161 15.17 2.51 -7.69
C PRO A 161 16.38 2.29 -6.77
N LEU A 162 16.69 3.23 -5.88
CA LEU A 162 17.81 3.07 -4.94
C LEU A 162 17.61 1.88 -4.00
N ILE A 163 16.37 1.67 -3.54
CA ILE A 163 16.02 0.57 -2.65
C ILE A 163 16.10 -0.78 -3.38
N GLU A 164 15.46 -0.89 -4.55
CA GLU A 164 15.40 -2.16 -5.28
C GLU A 164 16.75 -2.59 -5.88
N ASN A 165 17.67 -1.65 -6.12
CA ASN A 165 19.02 -1.95 -6.62
C ASN A 165 20.07 -2.09 -5.50
N ASN A 166 19.66 -2.19 -4.23
CA ASN A 166 20.57 -2.32 -3.08
C ASN A 166 21.58 -1.17 -2.94
N GLU A 167 21.23 0.02 -3.43
CA GLU A 167 22.01 1.27 -3.32
C GLU A 167 21.52 2.15 -2.17
N ALA A 168 20.54 1.66 -1.40
CA ALA A 168 19.82 2.42 -0.38
C ALA A 168 20.71 2.91 0.75
N ASP A 169 21.87 2.27 0.98
CA ASP A 169 22.82 2.59 2.04
C ASP A 169 23.94 3.55 1.60
N GLY A 170 24.16 3.73 0.30
CA GLY A 170 25.27 4.51 -0.24
C GLY A 170 25.10 6.03 -0.18
N ASP A 171 26.20 6.75 -0.45
CA ASP A 171 26.24 8.22 -0.45
C ASP A 171 25.32 8.84 -1.52
N GLY A 172 25.08 8.12 -2.63
CA GLY A 172 24.12 8.52 -3.65
C GLY A 172 22.69 8.61 -3.09
N ALA A 173 22.29 7.66 -2.25
CA ALA A 173 21.00 7.70 -1.59
C ALA A 173 20.88 8.87 -0.61
N ASP A 174 21.96 9.17 0.13
CA ASP A 174 21.99 10.31 1.06
C ASP A 174 21.73 11.64 0.34
N TRP A 175 22.27 11.83 -0.87
CA TRP A 175 22.00 13.03 -1.65
C TRP A 175 20.53 13.15 -2.06
N PHE A 176 19.93 12.08 -2.60
CA PHE A 176 18.52 12.10 -3.00
C PHE A 176 17.56 12.23 -1.82
N VAL A 177 17.88 11.64 -0.66
CA VAL A 177 17.09 11.82 0.57
C VAL A 177 17.11 13.27 1.00
N ARG A 178 18.30 13.89 1.15
CA ARG A 178 18.42 15.32 1.49
C ARG A 178 17.67 16.20 0.50
N LYS A 179 17.90 16.00 -0.80
CA LYS A 179 17.25 16.79 -1.85
C LYS A 179 15.73 16.86 -1.69
N TYR A 180 15.06 15.71 -1.52
CA TYR A 180 13.59 15.71 -1.43
C TYR A 180 13.10 16.23 -0.07
N LEU A 181 13.83 15.98 1.02
CA LEU A 181 13.47 16.54 2.33
C LEU A 181 13.61 18.07 2.37
N ASP A 182 14.68 18.61 1.77
CA ASP A 182 14.89 20.04 1.64
C ASP A 182 13.79 20.66 0.75
N GLN A 183 13.43 19.99 -0.35
CA GLN A 183 12.37 20.47 -1.24
C GLN A 183 11.00 20.52 -0.56
N VAL A 184 10.60 19.48 0.17
CA VAL A 184 9.27 19.44 0.81
C VAL A 184 9.18 20.44 1.96
N THR A 185 10.25 20.59 2.75
CA THR A 185 10.28 21.52 3.90
C THR A 185 10.48 22.98 3.47
N ALA A 186 11.16 23.23 2.35
CA ALA A 186 11.24 24.57 1.76
C ALA A 186 9.92 25.00 1.10
N ALA A 187 9.16 24.05 0.55
CA ALA A 187 7.84 24.33 -0.02
C ALA A 187 6.81 24.71 1.05
N ASP A 188 6.94 24.14 2.25
CA ASP A 188 6.06 24.42 3.39
C ASP A 188 6.84 24.28 4.72
N PRO A 189 7.34 25.41 5.27
CA PRO A 189 8.12 25.42 6.51
C PRO A 189 7.33 25.05 7.76
N GLU A 190 6.00 24.98 7.69
CA GLU A 190 5.13 24.67 8.84
C GLU A 190 4.87 23.16 8.98
N ILE A 191 5.35 22.34 8.03
CA ILE A 191 5.21 20.88 8.09
C ILE A 191 5.79 20.35 9.41
N ASP A 192 4.93 19.69 10.19
CA ASP A 192 5.32 18.97 11.41
C ASP A 192 5.12 17.45 11.29
N THR A 193 4.54 16.99 10.17
CA THR A 193 4.20 15.60 9.95
C THR A 193 4.50 15.21 8.50
N LEU A 194 5.28 14.15 8.30
CA LEU A 194 5.69 13.63 7.00
C LEU A 194 5.13 12.22 6.78
N VAL A 195 4.28 12.05 5.78
CA VAL A 195 3.71 10.77 5.38
C VAL A 195 4.59 10.09 4.33
N LEU A 196 4.95 8.83 4.60
CA LEU A 196 5.63 7.96 3.65
C LEU A 196 4.60 7.27 2.75
N GLY A 197 4.17 7.95 1.69
CA GLY A 197 3.16 7.51 0.70
C GLY A 197 3.68 6.54 -0.36
N CYS A 198 4.62 5.67 0.02
CA CYS A 198 5.12 4.57 -0.80
C CYS A 198 5.53 3.41 0.12
N THR A 199 5.23 2.19 -0.32
CA THR A 199 5.50 0.95 0.42
C THR A 199 7.00 0.70 0.65
N HIS A 200 7.88 1.28 -0.16
CA HIS A 200 9.34 1.10 -0.03
C HIS A 200 9.97 2.04 0.99
N TYR A 201 9.40 3.23 1.21
CA TYR A 201 10.08 4.31 1.94
C TYR A 201 10.38 3.99 3.42
N PRO A 202 9.61 3.15 4.14
CA PRO A 202 10.00 2.70 5.47
C PRO A 202 11.38 2.02 5.53
N LEU A 203 11.89 1.46 4.43
CA LEU A 203 13.20 0.81 4.38
C LEU A 203 14.37 1.79 4.49
N ILE A 204 14.17 3.05 4.08
CA ILE A 204 15.17 4.13 4.21
C ILE A 204 14.85 5.07 5.37
N LEU A 205 13.94 4.68 6.27
CA LEU A 205 13.57 5.49 7.43
C LEU A 205 14.76 5.95 8.29
N PRO A 206 15.82 5.14 8.52
CA PRO A 206 17.01 5.62 9.22
C PRO A 206 17.66 6.83 8.54
N LYS A 207 17.76 6.82 7.19
CA LYS A 207 18.31 7.95 6.42
C LYS A 207 17.36 9.14 6.39
N ILE A 208 16.06 8.91 6.26
CA ILE A 208 15.06 9.98 6.36
C ILE A 208 15.21 10.69 7.71
N ARG A 209 15.23 9.95 8.83
CA ARG A 209 15.40 10.53 10.17
C ARG A 209 16.73 11.24 10.36
N LYS A 210 17.81 10.78 9.72
CA LYS A 210 19.13 11.43 9.78
C LYS A 210 19.11 12.84 9.18
N TYR A 211 18.32 13.07 8.14
CA TYR A 211 18.31 14.32 7.37
C TYR A 211 17.07 15.17 7.58
N LEU A 212 16.03 14.63 8.21
CA LEU A 212 14.81 15.37 8.51
C LEU A 212 15.06 16.37 9.65
N PRO A 213 14.57 17.62 9.53
CA PRO A 213 14.60 18.57 10.63
C PRO A 213 13.95 18.02 11.91
N SER A 214 14.47 18.45 13.06
CA SER A 214 13.88 18.09 14.36
C SER A 214 12.45 18.63 14.48
N GLY A 215 11.59 17.89 15.18
CA GLY A 215 10.19 18.28 15.40
C GLY A 215 9.21 17.76 14.35
N ILE A 216 9.69 17.18 13.24
CA ILE A 216 8.81 16.56 12.23
C ILE A 216 8.59 15.08 12.55
N SER A 217 7.33 14.69 12.71
CA SER A 217 6.91 13.30 12.92
C SER A 217 6.83 12.55 11.59
N VAL A 218 7.40 11.35 11.51
CA VAL A 218 7.31 10.52 10.29
C VAL A 218 6.25 9.43 10.45
N VAL A 219 5.31 9.38 9.51
CA VAL A 219 4.19 8.43 9.47
C VAL A 219 4.46 7.37 8.42
N ALA A 220 4.64 6.13 8.87
CA ALA A 220 4.68 4.93 8.02
C ALA A 220 3.34 4.19 8.09
N GLN A 221 2.96 3.51 7.00
CA GLN A 221 1.58 3.05 6.82
C GLN A 221 1.27 1.66 7.38
N GLY A 222 2.27 0.78 7.51
CA GLY A 222 2.02 -0.65 7.72
C GLY A 222 1.18 -0.98 8.96
N GLU A 223 1.49 -0.36 10.12
CA GLU A 223 0.73 -0.57 11.36
C GLU A 223 -0.66 0.07 11.28
N LEU A 224 -0.76 1.29 10.74
CA LEU A 224 -2.04 1.98 10.54
C LEU A 224 -3.01 1.20 9.65
N VAL A 225 -2.50 0.62 8.56
CA VAL A 225 -3.30 -0.19 7.65
C VAL A 225 -3.77 -1.48 8.32
N ALA A 226 -2.90 -2.12 9.12
CA ALA A 226 -3.25 -3.33 9.85
C ALA A 226 -4.35 -3.07 10.90
N ASP A 227 -4.20 -2.01 11.69
CA ASP A 227 -5.19 -1.61 12.71
C ASP A 227 -6.52 -1.19 12.07
N SER A 228 -6.47 -0.44 10.96
CA SER A 228 -7.68 -0.05 10.22
C SER A 228 -8.39 -1.25 9.60
N LEU A 229 -7.66 -2.25 9.10
CA LEU A 229 -8.24 -3.50 8.62
C LEU A 229 -8.91 -4.29 9.74
N ALA A 230 -8.27 -4.37 10.91
CA ALA A 230 -8.84 -5.01 12.10
C ALA A 230 -10.17 -4.35 12.50
N ASP A 231 -10.18 -3.01 12.56
CA ASP A 231 -11.37 -2.23 12.86
C ASP A 231 -12.46 -2.37 11.79
N TYR A 232 -12.08 -2.39 10.51
CA TYR A 232 -12.99 -2.63 9.40
C TYR A 232 -13.71 -3.98 9.55
N LEU A 233 -12.98 -5.07 9.79
CA LEU A 233 -13.56 -6.41 9.94
C LEU A 233 -14.47 -6.51 11.17
N ARG A 234 -14.10 -5.86 12.28
CA ARG A 234 -14.95 -5.76 13.47
C ARG A 234 -16.28 -5.03 13.18
N ARG A 235 -16.25 -3.97 12.37
CA ARG A 235 -17.45 -3.21 11.97
C ARG A 235 -18.27 -3.89 10.87
N HIS A 236 -17.69 -4.86 10.17
CA HIS A 236 -18.30 -5.56 9.04
C HIS A 236 -18.30 -7.07 9.28
N PRO A 237 -19.06 -7.57 10.28
CA PRO A 237 -19.12 -8.99 10.60
C PRO A 237 -19.63 -9.84 9.44
N GLU A 238 -20.38 -9.26 8.50
CA GLU A 238 -20.80 -9.92 7.26
C GLU A 238 -19.63 -10.20 6.30
N MET A 239 -18.60 -9.36 6.30
CA MET A 239 -17.37 -9.60 5.53
C MET A 239 -16.47 -10.58 6.29
N GLU A 240 -16.27 -10.35 7.59
CA GLU A 240 -15.40 -11.16 8.44
C GLU A 240 -15.79 -12.65 8.42
N ARG A 241 -17.09 -12.96 8.50
CA ARG A 241 -17.59 -14.34 8.44
C ARG A 241 -17.35 -15.06 7.10
N THR A 242 -16.99 -14.32 6.05
CA THR A 242 -16.62 -14.91 4.75
C THR A 242 -15.13 -15.19 4.64
N LEU A 243 -14.32 -14.83 5.63
CA LEU A 243 -12.89 -15.04 5.60
C LEU A 243 -12.51 -16.42 6.16
N THR A 244 -11.44 -17.01 5.61
CA THR A 244 -10.88 -18.26 6.14
C THR A 244 -9.83 -17.97 7.22
N HIS A 245 -9.73 -18.86 8.20
CA HIS A 245 -8.94 -18.68 9.42
C HIS A 245 -7.87 -19.77 9.64
N GLY A 246 -7.10 -20.10 8.61
CA GLY A 246 -5.99 -21.06 8.71
C GLY A 246 -4.64 -20.46 9.10
N GLY A 247 -4.51 -19.13 9.13
CA GLY A 247 -3.24 -18.43 9.36
C GLY A 247 -2.19 -18.66 8.26
N THR A 248 -2.60 -19.10 7.08
CA THR A 248 -1.69 -19.39 5.96
C THR A 248 -1.39 -18.16 5.11
N THR A 249 -0.31 -18.21 4.34
CA THR A 249 0.00 -17.16 3.35
C THR A 249 0.57 -17.79 2.10
N GLU A 250 -0.06 -17.50 0.97
CA GLU A 250 0.44 -17.85 -0.36
C GLU A 250 1.03 -16.62 -1.02
N TYR A 251 2.15 -16.80 -1.73
CA TYR A 251 2.81 -15.73 -2.46
C TYR A 251 2.72 -15.99 -3.97
N LEU A 252 2.32 -14.97 -4.71
CA LEU A 252 2.21 -15.00 -6.16
C LEU A 252 3.01 -13.82 -6.74
N SER A 253 3.68 -14.05 -7.87
CA SER A 253 4.36 -12.99 -8.62
C SER A 253 4.11 -13.11 -10.12
N SER A 254 4.05 -11.97 -10.82
CA SER A 254 4.14 -11.96 -12.30
C SER A 254 5.57 -12.13 -12.83
N GLU A 255 6.59 -12.06 -11.97
CA GLU A 255 7.98 -12.37 -12.31
C GLU A 255 8.34 -13.82 -11.96
N ASN A 256 9.41 -14.32 -12.57
CA ASN A 256 10.02 -15.60 -12.26
C ASN A 256 10.32 -15.73 -10.74
N PRO A 257 9.80 -16.75 -10.04
CA PRO A 257 10.03 -17.00 -8.62
C PRO A 257 11.50 -17.07 -8.22
N GLU A 258 12.40 -17.56 -9.08
CA GLU A 258 13.84 -17.61 -8.82
C GLU A 258 14.43 -16.20 -8.59
N LYS A 259 13.88 -15.18 -9.27
CA LYS A 259 14.24 -13.78 -9.05
C LYS A 259 13.47 -13.13 -7.90
N PHE A 260 12.20 -13.48 -7.75
CA PHE A 260 11.31 -12.86 -6.76
C PHE A 260 11.63 -13.30 -5.32
N ASN A 261 11.78 -14.60 -5.09
CA ASN A 261 11.88 -15.21 -3.76
C ASN A 261 13.03 -14.64 -2.89
N PRO A 262 14.26 -14.43 -3.40
CA PRO A 262 15.35 -13.89 -2.59
C PRO A 262 15.08 -12.49 -2.04
N LEU A 263 14.60 -11.57 -2.89
CA LEU A 263 14.25 -10.22 -2.46
C LEU A 263 13.00 -10.24 -1.58
N ALA A 264 11.97 -10.99 -1.94
CA ALA A 264 10.76 -11.08 -1.14
C ALA A 264 11.03 -11.59 0.28
N SER A 265 11.94 -12.57 0.42
CA SER A 265 12.34 -13.10 1.73
C SER A 265 13.04 -12.06 2.60
N LEU A 266 13.82 -11.15 1.99
CA LEU A 266 14.42 -10.03 2.71
C LEU A 266 13.36 -9.05 3.23
N PHE A 267 12.37 -8.70 2.41
CA PHE A 267 11.29 -7.80 2.80
C PHE A 267 10.39 -8.39 3.89
N MET A 268 10.16 -9.70 3.86
CA MET A 268 9.35 -10.42 4.87
C MET A 268 10.15 -10.83 6.10
N SER A 269 11.48 -10.87 6.03
CA SER A 269 12.37 -11.44 7.06
C SER A 269 12.05 -12.92 7.38
N GLU A 270 11.53 -13.65 6.40
CA GLU A 270 11.24 -15.09 6.45
C GLU A 270 11.31 -15.67 5.02
N PRO A 271 11.49 -17.00 4.84
CA PRO A 271 11.49 -17.60 3.51
C PRO A 271 10.17 -17.39 2.78
N VAL A 272 10.25 -16.91 1.54
CA VAL A 272 9.12 -16.77 0.62
C VAL A 272 9.27 -17.78 -0.51
N ASP A 273 8.19 -18.54 -0.77
CA ASP A 273 8.08 -19.42 -1.92
C ASP A 273 6.87 -19.00 -2.77
N ALA A 274 7.13 -18.33 -3.89
CA ALA A 274 6.10 -17.77 -4.74
C ALA A 274 5.77 -18.65 -5.96
N SER A 275 4.49 -18.67 -6.34
CA SER A 275 4.04 -19.23 -7.61
C SER A 275 4.03 -18.17 -8.72
N TRP A 276 4.39 -18.56 -9.94
CA TRP A 276 4.40 -17.67 -11.10
C TRP A 276 3.04 -17.59 -11.78
N VAL A 277 2.43 -16.39 -11.80
CA VAL A 277 1.10 -16.12 -12.37
C VAL A 277 1.13 -14.94 -13.35
N LEU A 278 0.01 -14.64 -14.02
CA LEU A 278 -0.15 -13.45 -14.87
C LEU A 278 1.00 -13.20 -15.86
N LYS A 279 1.41 -14.27 -16.56
CA LYS A 279 2.41 -14.24 -17.62
C LYS A 279 1.93 -13.49 -18.86
#